data_AF-A0A8T4RI16-F1
#
_entry.id   AF-A0A8T4RI16-F1
#
_cell.length_a   1.000
_cell.length_b   1.000
_cell.length_c   1.000
_cell.angle_alpha   90.00
_cell.angle_beta   90.00
_cell.angle_gamma   90.00
#
_symmetry.space_group_name_H-M   'P 1'
#
loop_
_entity.id
_entity.type
_entity.pdbx_description
1 polymer ?
#
loop_
_entity_poly.entity_id
_entity_poly.type
_entity_poly.pdbx_seq_one_letter_code
_entity_poly.pdbx_strand_id
1 'polypeptide(L)'
;MVYETVTGTVQEFIDYALTIVSFMIIWYIIKFFWVAPPTKEERKQAEEEWAERGGHLRGWLKEKITEKKKKDEEQERVDKESSERERRKNRVRVPRASLTNAIETLEKLEEALLQPDREKVLDEAQHHLTKLETSLKTVLGSLQRIRRSEPELFAFFDTLYREAATALQKTKEFALPLQNDAEWTRKIEELRKYVTGDQGIKEICASIFHELQKFVKEQERK
;
A
#
# COMPACT_ATOMS: atom_id res chain seq x y z
N MET A 1 17.65 -3.27 -85.23
CA MET A 1 16.94 -1.97 -85.23
C MET A 1 16.10 -1.81 -83.95
N VAL A 2 16.72 -1.91 -82.76
CA VAL A 2 16.04 -1.71 -81.45
C VAL A 2 16.80 -0.69 -80.58
N TYR A 3 17.99 -0.26 -81.00
CA TYR A 3 18.83 0.69 -80.26
C TYR A 3 18.53 2.17 -80.58
N GLU A 4 17.86 2.49 -81.69
CA GLU A 4 17.53 3.88 -82.06
C GLU A 4 16.27 4.41 -81.35
N THR A 5 15.30 3.54 -81.05
CA THR A 5 14.07 3.94 -80.35
C THR A 5 14.31 4.26 -78.88
N VAL A 6 15.24 3.54 -78.23
CA VAL A 6 15.53 3.72 -76.80
C VAL A 6 16.33 5.01 -76.54
N THR A 7 17.31 5.32 -77.38
CA THR A 7 18.11 6.56 -77.26
C THR A 7 17.28 7.81 -77.54
N GLY A 8 16.35 7.77 -78.51
CA GLY A 8 15.41 8.87 -78.77
C GLY A 8 14.52 9.19 -77.56
N THR A 9 13.92 8.16 -76.94
CA THR A 9 13.07 8.37 -75.74
C THR A 9 13.84 8.83 -74.50
N VAL A 10 15.09 8.41 -74.33
CA VAL A 10 15.93 8.88 -73.20
C VAL A 10 16.32 10.33 -73.39
N GLN A 11 16.60 10.75 -74.62
CA GLN A 11 16.97 12.13 -74.92
C GLN A 11 15.79 13.09 -74.76
N GLU A 12 14.59 12.69 -75.20
CA GLU A 12 13.35 13.43 -74.93
C GLU A 12 13.07 13.55 -73.42
N PHE A 13 13.30 12.49 -72.64
CA PHE A 13 13.15 12.55 -71.18
C PHE A 13 14.15 13.53 -70.53
N ILE A 14 15.40 13.53 -70.99
CA ILE A 14 16.43 14.46 -70.51
C ILE A 14 16.04 15.91 -70.83
N ASP A 15 15.52 16.19 -72.02
CA ASP A 15 15.09 17.54 -72.42
C ASP A 15 13.87 18.00 -71.62
N TYR A 16 12.89 17.12 -71.35
CA TYR A 16 11.77 17.43 -70.46
C TYR A 16 12.21 17.68 -69.02
N ALA A 17 13.12 16.87 -68.50
CA ALA A 17 13.67 17.04 -67.15
C ALA A 17 14.43 18.38 -67.02
N LEU A 18 15.27 18.72 -67.99
CA LEU A 18 15.96 20.01 -68.06
C LEU A 18 14.97 21.18 -68.11
N THR A 19 13.92 21.07 -68.91
CA THR A 19 12.88 22.10 -69.02
C THR A 19 12.18 22.34 -67.68
N ILE A 20 11.80 21.27 -66.98
CA ILE A 20 11.17 21.37 -65.65
C ILE A 20 12.11 22.01 -64.62
N VAL A 21 13.39 21.62 -64.62
CA VAL A 21 14.40 22.20 -63.73
C VAL A 21 14.61 23.67 -64.05
N SER A 22 14.67 24.06 -65.33
CA SER A 22 14.75 25.46 -65.74
C SER A 22 13.53 26.26 -65.28
N PHE A 23 12.32 25.71 -65.38
CA PHE A 23 11.12 26.35 -64.84
C PHE A 23 11.17 26.50 -63.31
N MET A 24 11.66 25.50 -62.57
CA MET A 24 11.86 25.62 -61.13
C MET A 24 12.88 26.71 -60.78
N ILE A 25 14.00 26.77 -61.49
CA ILE A 25 15.02 27.81 -61.26
C ILE A 25 14.43 29.20 -61.53
N ILE A 26 13.72 29.38 -62.64
CA ILE A 26 13.05 30.64 -62.97
C ILE A 26 12.01 30.98 -61.89
N TRP A 27 11.22 30.00 -61.42
CA TRP A 27 10.27 30.19 -60.33
C TRP A 27 10.96 30.62 -59.02
N TYR A 28 12.09 30.03 -58.67
CA TYR A 28 12.88 30.43 -57.50
C TYR A 28 13.50 31.82 -57.67
N ILE A 29 13.98 32.19 -58.86
CA ILE A 29 14.49 33.53 -59.16
C ILE A 29 13.36 34.55 -59.04
N ILE A 30 12.19 34.30 -59.66
CA ILE A 30 11.01 35.16 -59.53
C ILE A 30 10.61 35.27 -58.06
N LYS A 31 10.52 34.16 -57.32
CA LYS A 31 10.21 34.16 -55.89
C LYS A 31 11.26 34.92 -55.07
N PHE A 32 12.54 34.87 -55.44
CA PHE A 32 13.62 35.60 -54.77
C PHE A 32 13.54 37.12 -55.01
N PHE A 33 13.05 37.55 -56.18
CA PHE A 33 12.81 38.96 -56.47
C PHE A 33 11.43 39.47 -56.01
N TRP A 34 10.43 38.60 -55.89
CA TRP A 34 9.10 38.94 -55.36
C TRP A 34 9.04 38.91 -53.83
N VAL A 35 9.80 38.03 -53.18
CA VAL A 35 10.02 38.07 -51.73
C VAL A 35 11.24 38.95 -51.50
N ALA A 36 11.04 40.27 -51.55
CA ALA A 36 12.06 41.22 -51.14
C ALA A 36 12.62 40.81 -49.76
N PRO A 37 13.93 40.99 -49.49
CA PRO A 37 14.44 40.81 -48.13
C PRO A 37 13.58 41.68 -47.22
N PRO A 38 13.03 41.13 -46.12
CA PRO A 38 12.03 41.84 -45.33
C PRO A 38 12.59 43.20 -44.96
N THR A 39 11.82 44.23 -45.29
CA THR A 39 12.19 45.62 -45.03
C THR A 39 12.49 45.80 -43.54
N LYS A 40 13.24 46.83 -43.15
CA LYS A 40 13.58 47.06 -41.72
C LYS A 40 12.32 47.12 -40.82
N GLU A 41 11.17 47.49 -41.39
CA GLU A 41 9.88 47.53 -40.71
C GLU A 41 9.25 46.13 -40.58
N GLU A 42 9.26 45.29 -41.63
CA GLU A 42 8.79 43.90 -41.56
C GLU A 42 9.67 43.03 -40.66
N ARG A 43 10.98 43.28 -40.59
CA ARG A 43 11.86 42.62 -39.62
C ARG A 43 11.53 42.98 -38.18
N LYS A 44 11.21 44.26 -37.91
CA LYS A 44 10.77 44.70 -36.57
C LYS A 44 9.43 44.08 -36.20
N GLN A 45 8.47 44.05 -37.13
CA GLN A 45 7.17 43.41 -36.89
C GLN A 45 7.31 41.90 -36.68
N ALA A 46 8.18 41.22 -37.43
CA ALA A 46 8.47 39.81 -37.23
C ALA A 46 9.16 39.54 -35.89
N GLU A 47 10.10 40.40 -35.44
CA GLU A 47 10.73 40.31 -34.12
C GLU A 47 9.74 40.60 -32.98
N GLU A 48 8.83 41.56 -33.14
CA GLU A 48 7.75 41.85 -32.19
C GLU A 48 6.74 40.70 -32.10
N GLU A 49 6.29 40.14 -33.23
CA GLU A 49 5.44 38.93 -33.25
C GLU A 49 6.16 37.72 -32.63
N TRP A 50 7.46 37.55 -32.88
CA TRP A 50 8.23 36.45 -32.28
C TRP A 50 8.42 36.66 -30.77
N ALA A 51 8.58 37.90 -30.31
CA ALA A 51 8.67 38.24 -28.90
C ALA A 51 7.33 38.01 -28.18
N GLU A 52 6.20 38.40 -28.79
CA GLU A 52 4.86 38.14 -28.26
C GLU A 52 4.52 36.64 -28.24
N ARG A 53 4.71 35.94 -29.37
CA ARG A 53 4.44 34.49 -29.47
C ARG A 53 5.40 33.68 -28.60
N GLY A 54 6.67 34.08 -28.52
CA GLY A 54 7.69 33.47 -27.66
C GLY A 54 7.41 33.68 -26.17
N GLY A 55 6.89 34.85 -25.79
CA GLY A 55 6.39 35.15 -24.45
C GLY A 55 5.21 34.26 -24.05
N HIS A 56 4.23 34.10 -24.95
CA HIS A 56 3.09 33.20 -24.76
C HIS A 56 3.51 31.72 -24.63
N LEU A 57 4.42 31.25 -25.50
CA LEU A 57 4.96 29.89 -25.43
C LEU A 57 5.74 29.63 -24.14
N ARG A 58 6.58 30.58 -23.70
CA ARG A 58 7.29 30.48 -22.40
C ARG A 58 6.34 30.48 -21.22
N GLY A 59 5.30 31.30 -21.25
CA GLY A 59 4.24 31.32 -20.22
C GLY A 59 3.52 29.98 -20.14
N TRP A 60 3.09 29.44 -21.28
CA TRP A 60 2.41 28.15 -21.38
C TRP A 60 3.31 26.98 -20.94
N LEU A 61 4.58 26.96 -21.34
CA LEU A 61 5.56 25.96 -20.87
C LEU A 61 5.77 26.04 -19.36
N LYS A 62 5.84 27.25 -18.79
CA LYS A 62 6.00 27.45 -17.35
C LYS A 62 4.76 26.98 -16.58
N GLU A 63 3.56 27.26 -17.07
CA GLU A 63 2.32 26.71 -16.52
C GLU A 63 2.30 25.17 -16.61
N LYS A 64 2.65 24.58 -17.75
CA LYS A 64 2.67 23.13 -17.91
C LYS A 64 3.71 22.44 -17.00
N ILE A 65 4.88 23.04 -16.83
CA ILE A 65 5.92 22.51 -15.92
C ILE A 65 5.45 22.61 -14.46
N THR A 66 4.82 23.72 -14.07
CA THR A 66 4.30 23.88 -12.70
C THR A 66 3.11 22.96 -12.42
N GLU A 67 2.23 22.77 -13.40
CA GLU A 67 1.10 21.83 -13.33
C GLU A 67 1.58 20.38 -13.23
N LYS A 68 2.62 20.02 -13.99
CA LYS A 68 3.25 18.69 -13.88
C LYS A 68 3.92 18.47 -12.54
N LYS A 69 4.71 19.44 -12.04
CA LYS A 69 5.33 19.35 -10.71
C LYS A 69 4.30 19.16 -9.59
N LYS A 70 3.18 19.90 -9.65
CA LYS A 70 2.09 19.71 -8.67
C LYS A 70 1.48 18.31 -8.75
N LYS A 71 1.29 17.77 -9.95
CA LYS A 71 0.79 16.39 -10.13
C LYS A 71 1.79 15.35 -9.62
N ASP A 72 3.08 15.53 -9.88
CA ASP A 72 4.14 14.63 -9.43
C ASP A 72 4.25 14.66 -7.89
N GLU A 73 4.18 15.85 -7.28
CA GLU A 73 4.16 16.02 -5.81
C GLU A 73 2.92 15.40 -5.16
N GLU A 74 1.74 15.56 -5.79
CA GLU A 74 0.50 14.95 -5.32
C GLU A 74 0.55 13.43 -5.44
N GLN A 75 1.05 12.91 -6.56
CA GLN A 75 1.22 11.47 -6.77
C GLN A 75 2.21 10.89 -5.75
N GLU A 76 3.34 11.56 -5.49
CA GLU A 76 4.32 11.10 -4.50
C GLU A 76 3.72 11.09 -3.08
N ARG A 77 2.85 12.05 -2.75
CA ARG A 77 2.11 12.04 -1.48
C ARG A 77 1.15 10.87 -1.39
N VAL A 78 0.36 10.62 -2.43
CA VAL A 78 -0.57 9.49 -2.50
C VAL A 78 0.17 8.16 -2.38
N ASP A 79 1.31 8.01 -3.07
CA ASP A 79 2.13 6.79 -3.03
C ASP A 79 2.75 6.57 -1.64
N LYS A 80 3.21 7.64 -0.98
CA LYS A 80 3.72 7.58 0.41
C LYS A 80 2.63 7.18 1.39
N GLU A 81 1.46 7.80 1.31
CA GLU A 81 0.34 7.45 2.18
C GLU A 81 -0.12 6.00 1.98
N SER A 82 -0.22 5.56 0.73
CA SER A 82 -0.57 4.17 0.39
C SER A 82 0.44 3.17 0.98
N SER A 83 1.73 3.46 0.81
CA SER A 83 2.82 2.65 1.37
C SER A 83 2.80 2.61 2.91
N GLU A 84 2.54 3.74 3.57
CA GLU A 84 2.40 3.81 5.02
C GLU A 84 1.21 2.98 5.54
N ARG A 85 0.05 3.04 4.85
CA ARG A 85 -1.14 2.25 5.20
C ARG A 85 -0.87 0.76 5.09
N GLU A 86 -0.24 0.33 3.99
CA GLU A 86 0.11 -1.07 3.79
C GLU A 86 1.13 -1.54 4.85
N ARG A 87 2.10 -0.69 5.21
CA ARG A 87 3.03 -0.97 6.31
C ARG A 87 2.30 -1.14 7.65
N ARG A 88 1.37 -0.23 7.99
CA ARG A 88 0.57 -0.30 9.23
C ARG A 88 -0.28 -1.56 9.29
N LYS A 89 -0.94 -1.93 8.19
CA LYS A 89 -1.68 -3.19 8.04
C LYS A 89 -0.79 -4.41 8.28
N ASN A 90 0.39 -4.43 7.67
CA ASN A 90 1.32 -5.56 7.81
C ASN A 90 1.88 -5.70 9.23
N ARG A 91 2.04 -4.61 9.97
CA ARG A 91 2.49 -4.65 11.37
C ARG A 91 1.53 -5.40 12.29
N VAL A 92 0.23 -5.27 12.09
CA VAL A 92 -0.78 -5.93 12.94
C VAL A 92 -1.03 -7.39 12.54
N ARG A 93 -0.42 -7.89 11.45
CA ARG A 93 -0.56 -9.28 11.00
C ARG A 93 -0.11 -10.29 12.06
N VAL A 94 1.06 -10.08 12.67
CA VAL A 94 1.63 -10.98 13.68
C VAL A 94 0.77 -11.07 14.96
N PRO A 95 0.40 -9.95 15.62
CA PRO A 95 -0.44 -10.03 16.81
C PRO A 95 -1.82 -10.60 16.48
N ARG A 96 -2.40 -10.32 15.30
CA ARG A 96 -3.67 -10.93 14.88
C ARG A 96 -3.58 -12.46 14.76
N ALA A 97 -2.57 -12.97 14.05
CA ALA A 97 -2.38 -14.42 13.92
C ALA A 97 -2.15 -15.09 15.29
N SER A 98 -1.39 -14.44 16.17
CA SER A 98 -1.14 -14.95 17.52
C SER A 98 -2.41 -14.93 18.40
N LEU A 99 -3.30 -13.94 18.23
CA LEU A 99 -4.60 -13.89 18.89
C LEU A 99 -5.54 -14.98 18.38
N THR A 100 -5.55 -15.27 17.07
CA THR A 100 -6.28 -16.40 16.51
C THR A 100 -5.84 -17.71 17.17
N ASN A 101 -4.53 -17.96 17.23
CA ASN A 101 -3.98 -19.14 17.92
C ASN A 101 -4.36 -19.17 19.41
N ALA A 102 -4.38 -18.02 20.09
CA ALA A 102 -4.78 -17.94 21.50
C ALA A 102 -6.25 -18.30 21.69
N ILE A 103 -7.15 -17.78 20.84
CA ILE A 103 -8.59 -18.08 20.86
C ILE A 103 -8.83 -19.58 20.60
N GLU A 104 -8.22 -20.16 19.57
CA GLU A 104 -8.32 -21.59 19.28
C GLU A 104 -7.75 -22.46 20.43
N THR A 105 -6.70 -21.98 21.11
CA THR A 105 -6.13 -22.68 22.27
C THR A 105 -7.07 -22.62 23.48
N LEU A 106 -7.78 -21.51 23.67
CA LEU A 106 -8.79 -21.37 24.72
C LEU A 106 -10.01 -22.28 24.47
N GLU A 107 -10.39 -22.48 23.22
CA GLU A 107 -11.44 -23.44 22.84
C GLU A 107 -11.04 -24.87 23.17
N LYS A 108 -9.81 -25.26 22.81
CA LYS A 108 -9.28 -26.59 23.17
C LYS A 108 -9.11 -26.76 24.68
N LEU A 109 -8.75 -25.70 25.41
CA LEU A 109 -8.70 -25.73 26.87
C LEU A 109 -10.09 -25.94 27.47
N GLU A 110 -11.11 -25.24 26.96
CA GLU A 110 -12.49 -25.43 27.39
C GLU A 110 -12.97 -26.87 27.17
N GLU A 111 -12.68 -27.45 26.01
CA GLU A 111 -12.98 -28.85 25.69
C GLU A 111 -12.23 -29.82 26.62
N ALA A 112 -10.95 -29.58 26.88
CA ALA A 112 -10.14 -30.38 27.79
C ALA A 112 -10.71 -30.40 29.21
N LEU A 113 -11.20 -29.25 29.71
CA LEU A 113 -11.79 -29.12 31.04
C LEU A 113 -13.11 -29.89 31.22
N LEU A 114 -13.75 -30.31 30.14
CA LEU A 114 -15.00 -31.09 30.18
C LEU A 114 -14.79 -32.61 30.16
N GLN A 115 -13.54 -33.07 30.06
CA GLN A 115 -13.26 -34.49 29.97
C GLN A 115 -13.50 -35.21 31.31
N PRO A 116 -13.97 -36.47 31.28
CA PRO A 116 -14.27 -37.23 32.49
C PRO A 116 -13.00 -37.73 33.21
N ASP A 117 -11.91 -37.91 32.47
CA ASP A 117 -10.63 -38.39 32.98
C ASP A 117 -9.82 -37.23 33.57
N ARG A 118 -9.70 -37.21 34.90
CA ARG A 118 -9.03 -36.13 35.63
C ARG A 118 -7.56 -35.99 35.28
N GLU A 119 -6.85 -37.08 35.05
CA GLU A 119 -5.42 -37.03 34.73
C GLU A 119 -5.23 -36.38 33.36
N LYS A 120 -6.03 -36.84 32.38
CA LYS A 120 -6.05 -36.28 31.04
C LYS A 120 -6.44 -34.80 31.01
N VAL A 121 -7.40 -34.38 31.84
CA VAL A 121 -7.78 -32.97 32.00
C VAL A 121 -6.57 -32.13 32.42
N LEU A 122 -5.80 -32.57 33.44
CA LEU A 122 -4.67 -31.81 33.95
C LEU A 122 -3.55 -31.68 32.90
N ASP A 123 -3.21 -32.78 32.24
CA ASP A 123 -2.16 -32.81 31.21
C ASP A 123 -2.52 -31.92 30.02
N GLU A 124 -3.74 -32.08 29.48
CA GLU A 124 -4.20 -31.27 28.34
C GLU A 124 -4.35 -29.80 28.73
N ALA A 125 -4.90 -29.49 29.91
CA ALA A 125 -5.03 -28.12 30.37
C ALA A 125 -3.66 -27.45 30.54
N GLN A 126 -2.69 -28.12 31.15
CA GLN A 126 -1.33 -27.59 31.33
C GLN A 126 -0.64 -27.32 29.98
N HIS A 127 -0.80 -28.24 29.02
CA HIS A 127 -0.31 -28.06 27.66
C HIS A 127 -0.94 -26.84 26.97
N HIS A 128 -2.26 -26.71 27.04
CA HIS A 128 -2.98 -25.59 26.43
C HIS A 128 -2.65 -24.25 27.11
N LEU A 129 -2.51 -24.21 28.43
CA LEU A 129 -2.08 -23.01 29.16
C LEU A 129 -0.68 -22.55 28.73
N THR A 130 0.25 -23.48 28.53
CA THR A 130 1.62 -23.15 28.07
C THR A 130 1.62 -22.55 26.66
N LYS A 131 0.79 -23.11 25.76
CA LYS A 131 0.61 -22.59 24.39
C LYS A 131 -0.06 -21.21 24.38
N LEU A 132 -1.06 -21.02 25.23
CA LEU A 132 -1.75 -19.75 25.41
C LEU A 132 -0.77 -18.67 25.91
N GLU A 133 0.03 -18.98 26.93
CA GLU A 133 1.03 -18.06 27.46
C GLU A 133 2.03 -17.63 26.38
N THR A 134 2.51 -18.58 25.56
CA THR A 134 3.43 -18.31 24.46
C THR A 134 2.81 -17.39 23.39
N SER A 135 1.54 -17.64 23.06
CA SER A 135 0.79 -16.82 22.10
C SER A 135 0.59 -15.39 22.62
N LEU A 136 0.18 -15.24 23.89
CA LEU A 136 -0.03 -13.93 24.53
C LEU A 136 1.27 -13.14 24.70
N LYS A 137 2.40 -13.80 25.04
CA LYS A 137 3.74 -13.17 25.03
C LYS A 137 4.09 -12.63 23.66
N THR A 138 3.76 -13.35 22.59
CA THR A 138 4.00 -12.93 21.21
C THR A 138 3.14 -11.72 20.82
N VAL A 139 1.87 -11.71 21.25
CA VAL A 139 0.97 -10.55 21.10
C VAL A 139 1.56 -9.33 21.81
N LEU A 140 1.92 -9.45 23.09
CA LEU A 140 2.50 -8.37 23.88
C LEU A 140 3.77 -7.79 23.25
N GLY A 141 4.73 -8.65 22.89
CA GLY A 141 5.97 -8.22 22.26
C GLY A 141 5.74 -7.54 20.90
N SER A 142 4.72 -7.95 20.17
CA SER A 142 4.36 -7.33 18.89
C SER A 142 3.67 -5.97 19.11
N LEU A 143 2.66 -5.89 19.97
CA LEU A 143 1.99 -4.63 20.31
C LEU A 143 2.95 -3.60 20.91
N GLN A 144 3.87 -4.02 21.77
CA GLN A 144 4.90 -3.14 22.33
C GLN A 144 5.79 -2.53 21.25
N ARG A 145 6.21 -3.33 20.27
CA ARG A 145 7.01 -2.86 19.12
C ARG A 145 6.22 -1.88 18.26
N ILE A 146 4.94 -2.18 17.97
CA ILE A 146 4.07 -1.30 17.18
C ILE A 146 3.87 0.03 17.90
N ARG A 147 3.50 0.00 19.19
CA ARG A 147 3.31 1.18 20.05
C ARG A 147 4.52 2.12 20.06
N ARG A 148 5.74 1.57 20.04
CA ARG A 148 6.97 2.38 19.99
C ARG A 148 7.25 2.99 18.61
N SER A 149 6.76 2.35 17.56
CA SER A 149 7.08 2.73 16.18
C SER A 149 6.02 3.58 15.49
N GLU A 150 4.83 3.71 16.08
CA GLU A 150 3.69 4.48 15.56
C GLU A 150 3.19 5.41 16.68
N PRO A 151 3.94 6.49 17.02
CA PRO A 151 3.63 7.38 18.15
C PRO A 151 2.24 8.04 18.03
N GLU A 152 1.78 8.31 16.82
CA GLU A 152 0.45 8.85 16.51
C GLU A 152 -0.69 7.88 16.85
N LEU A 153 -0.41 6.58 16.95
CA LEU A 153 -1.35 5.54 17.34
C LEU A 153 -1.03 4.97 18.73
N PHE A 154 -0.19 5.65 19.52
CA PHE A 154 0.27 5.16 20.81
C PHE A 154 -0.88 4.78 21.73
N ALA A 155 -1.86 5.66 21.91
CA ALA A 155 -2.97 5.44 22.83
C ALA A 155 -3.80 4.21 22.46
N PHE A 156 -4.05 4.00 21.15
CA PHE A 156 -4.76 2.83 20.65
C PHE A 156 -4.00 1.54 20.97
N PHE A 157 -2.72 1.45 20.58
CA PHE A 157 -1.93 0.24 20.84
C PHE A 157 -1.57 0.04 22.31
N ASP A 158 -1.55 1.10 23.13
CA ASP A 158 -1.35 1.00 24.57
C ASP A 158 -2.53 0.34 25.26
N THR A 159 -3.77 0.67 24.87
CA THR A 159 -4.98 -0.02 25.36
C THR A 159 -4.91 -1.51 25.05
N LEU A 160 -4.67 -1.87 23.78
CA LEU A 160 -4.57 -3.28 23.37
C LEU A 160 -3.43 -4.01 24.09
N TYR A 161 -2.29 -3.34 24.32
CA TYR A 161 -1.17 -3.89 25.05
C TYR A 161 -1.54 -4.19 26.51
N ARG A 162 -2.26 -3.28 27.18
CA ARG A 162 -2.71 -3.49 28.57
C ARG A 162 -3.72 -4.62 28.67
N GLU A 163 -4.66 -4.72 27.74
CA GLU A 163 -5.62 -5.82 27.68
C GLU A 163 -4.92 -7.17 27.48
N ALA A 164 -3.96 -7.25 26.55
CA ALA A 164 -3.14 -8.44 26.37
C ALA A 164 -2.33 -8.80 27.63
N ALA A 165 -1.86 -7.80 28.38
CA ALA A 165 -1.14 -8.00 29.63
C ALA A 165 -2.07 -8.57 30.72
N THR A 166 -3.30 -8.07 30.80
CA THR A 166 -4.33 -8.61 31.70
C THR A 166 -4.67 -10.06 31.35
N ALA A 167 -4.85 -10.38 30.07
CA ALA A 167 -5.08 -11.76 29.62
C ALA A 167 -3.92 -12.69 30.00
N LEU A 168 -2.67 -12.24 29.79
CA LEU A 168 -1.49 -13.01 30.18
C LEU A 168 -1.42 -13.20 31.70
N GLN A 169 -1.72 -12.15 32.48
CA GLN A 169 -1.71 -12.22 33.93
C GLN A 169 -2.75 -13.21 34.45
N LYS A 170 -3.98 -13.17 33.92
CA LYS A 170 -5.03 -14.15 34.23
C LYS A 170 -4.61 -15.59 33.89
N THR A 171 -3.88 -15.78 32.80
CA THR A 171 -3.34 -17.10 32.42
C THR A 171 -2.33 -17.62 33.45
N LYS A 172 -1.52 -16.73 34.05
CA LYS A 172 -0.54 -17.11 35.08
C LYS A 172 -1.16 -17.38 36.44
N GLU A 173 -2.28 -16.73 36.73
CA GLU A 173 -3.08 -16.96 37.94
C GLU A 173 -3.95 -18.23 37.83
N PHE A 174 -3.95 -18.88 36.66
CA PHE A 174 -4.72 -20.08 36.39
C PHE A 174 -4.14 -21.27 37.17
N ALA A 175 -4.79 -21.61 38.29
CA ALA A 175 -4.37 -22.70 39.16
C ALA A 175 -5.20 -23.96 38.89
N LEU A 176 -4.56 -25.00 38.32
CA LEU A 176 -5.20 -26.29 38.12
C LEU A 176 -5.43 -27.01 39.48
N PRO A 177 -6.58 -27.67 39.68
CA PRO A 177 -6.83 -28.47 40.86
C PRO A 177 -5.90 -29.69 40.91
N LEU A 178 -5.74 -30.28 42.10
CA LEU A 178 -5.06 -31.57 42.23
C LEU A 178 -5.97 -32.71 41.73
N GLN A 179 -5.39 -33.82 41.25
CA GLN A 179 -6.16 -34.97 40.72
C GLN A 179 -7.22 -35.49 41.71
N ASN A 180 -6.88 -35.50 43.00
CA ASN A 180 -7.72 -36.00 44.09
C ASN A 180 -8.41 -34.88 44.88
N ASP A 181 -8.57 -33.68 44.29
CA ASP A 181 -9.21 -32.55 44.94
C ASP A 181 -10.69 -32.84 45.27
N ALA A 182 -11.07 -32.64 46.54
CA ALA A 182 -12.45 -32.85 47.00
C ALA A 182 -13.44 -31.89 46.33
N GLU A 183 -12.96 -30.72 45.89
CA GLU A 183 -13.75 -29.68 45.23
C GLU A 183 -13.53 -29.65 43.71
N TRP A 184 -13.04 -30.74 43.12
CA TRP A 184 -12.70 -30.86 41.69
C TRP A 184 -13.74 -30.19 40.78
N THR A 185 -15.00 -30.61 40.89
CA THR A 185 -16.09 -30.11 40.02
C THR A 185 -16.30 -28.61 40.16
N ARG A 186 -16.23 -28.07 41.38
CA ARG A 186 -16.38 -26.64 41.65
C ARG A 186 -15.23 -25.85 41.02
N LYS A 187 -13.99 -26.31 41.24
CA LYS A 187 -12.78 -25.66 40.73
C LYS A 187 -12.72 -25.69 39.20
N ILE A 188 -13.06 -26.80 38.57
CA ILE A 188 -13.14 -26.90 37.11
C ILE A 188 -14.19 -25.92 36.55
N GLU A 189 -15.36 -25.81 37.18
CA GLU A 189 -16.39 -24.85 36.75
C GLU A 189 -15.94 -23.38 36.92
N GLU A 190 -15.23 -23.06 38.01
CA GLU A 190 -14.61 -21.74 38.21
C GLU A 190 -13.55 -21.43 37.14
N LEU A 191 -12.70 -22.41 36.80
CA LEU A 191 -11.72 -22.30 35.72
C LEU A 191 -12.40 -22.07 34.36
N ARG A 192 -13.48 -22.78 34.06
CA ARG A 192 -14.27 -22.57 32.84
C ARG A 192 -14.80 -21.14 32.76
N LYS A 193 -15.38 -20.62 33.85
CA LYS A 193 -15.81 -19.21 33.92
C LYS A 193 -14.65 -18.23 33.70
N TYR A 194 -13.45 -18.57 34.18
CA TYR A 194 -12.23 -17.78 33.93
C TYR A 194 -11.79 -17.79 32.46
N VAL A 195 -12.03 -18.89 31.74
CA VAL A 195 -11.74 -19.01 30.30
C VAL A 195 -12.79 -18.26 29.47
N THR A 196 -14.08 -18.51 29.70
CA THR A 196 -15.18 -18.13 28.78
C THR A 196 -16.18 -17.11 29.29
N GLY A 197 -16.12 -16.70 30.56
CA GLY A 197 -17.04 -15.68 31.08
C GLY A 197 -16.86 -14.31 30.42
N ASP A 198 -17.76 -13.38 30.73
CA ASP A 198 -17.79 -12.01 30.16
C ASP A 198 -16.48 -11.21 30.38
N GLN A 199 -15.70 -11.58 31.40
CA GLN A 199 -14.37 -11.03 31.68
C GLN A 199 -13.28 -12.11 31.63
N GLY A 200 -13.58 -13.20 30.93
CA GLY A 200 -12.71 -14.33 30.71
C GLY A 200 -11.62 -13.99 29.70
N ILE A 201 -10.60 -14.86 29.66
CA ILE A 201 -9.44 -14.66 28.80
C ILE A 201 -9.87 -14.66 27.32
N LYS A 202 -10.86 -15.47 26.94
CA LYS A 202 -11.38 -15.56 25.56
C LYS A 202 -11.98 -14.25 25.09
N GLU A 203 -12.81 -13.60 25.92
CA GLU A 203 -13.45 -12.33 25.55
C GLU A 203 -12.43 -11.20 25.38
N ILE A 204 -11.43 -11.14 26.27
CA ILE A 204 -10.33 -10.16 26.14
C ILE A 204 -9.58 -10.39 24.82
N CYS A 205 -9.23 -11.63 24.48
CA CYS A 205 -8.54 -11.94 23.23
C CYS A 205 -9.41 -11.59 22.00
N ALA A 206 -10.70 -11.88 22.06
CA ALA A 206 -11.65 -11.57 20.99
C ALA A 206 -11.82 -10.06 20.78
N SER A 207 -11.93 -9.28 21.86
CA SER A 207 -11.99 -7.82 21.82
C SER A 207 -10.76 -7.23 21.12
N ILE A 208 -9.55 -7.60 21.56
CA ILE A 208 -8.31 -7.13 20.94
C ILE A 208 -8.27 -7.50 19.45
N PHE A 209 -8.66 -8.74 19.11
CA PHE A 209 -8.69 -9.19 17.74
C PHE A 209 -9.67 -8.38 16.87
N HIS A 210 -10.86 -8.07 17.41
CA HIS A 210 -11.86 -7.25 16.73
C HIS A 210 -11.36 -5.83 16.47
N GLU A 211 -10.75 -5.19 17.47
CA GLU A 211 -10.17 -3.85 17.31
C GLU A 211 -9.04 -3.83 16.26
N LEU A 212 -8.18 -4.86 16.24
CA LEU A 212 -7.17 -4.99 15.19
C LEU A 212 -7.77 -5.24 13.80
N GLN A 213 -8.90 -5.96 13.70
CA GLN A 213 -9.61 -6.12 12.43
C GLN A 213 -10.20 -4.79 11.94
N LYS A 214 -10.83 -4.04 12.84
CA LYS A 214 -11.40 -2.73 12.55
C LYS A 214 -10.32 -1.77 12.09
N PHE A 215 -9.19 -1.73 12.79
CA PHE A 215 -8.02 -0.96 12.39
C PHE A 215 -7.56 -1.27 10.95
N VAL A 216 -7.46 -2.56 10.58
CA VAL A 216 -7.08 -2.95 9.21
C VAL A 216 -8.12 -2.48 8.19
N LYS A 217 -9.42 -2.66 8.46
CA LYS A 217 -10.49 -2.19 7.57
C LYS A 217 -10.46 -0.67 7.38
N GLU A 218 -10.10 0.08 8.42
CA GLU A 218 -9.94 1.53 8.34
C GLU A 218 -8.75 1.96 7.48
N GLN A 219 -7.66 1.17 7.47
CA GLN A 219 -6.53 1.41 6.54
C GLN A 219 -6.89 1.10 5.08
N GLU A 220 -7.89 0.25 4.82
CA GLU A 220 -8.33 -0.14 3.47
C GLU A 220 -9.38 0.81 2.87
N ARG A 221 -10.12 1.56 3.70
CA ARG A 221 -11.23 2.43 3.26
C ARG A 221 -10.83 3.86 2.91
N LYS A 222 -9.70 4.33 3.43
CA LYS A 222 -9.16 5.66 3.15
C LYS A 222 -8.16 5.56 2.02
#